data_AF-A0A6H5G4T7-F1
#
_entry.id   AF-A0A6H5G4T7-F1
#
_cell.length_a   1.000
_cell.length_b   1.000
_cell.length_c   1.000
_cell.angle_alpha   90.00
_cell.angle_beta   90.00
_cell.angle_gamma   90.00
#
_symmetry.space_group_name_H-M   'P 1'
#
loop_
_entity.id
_entity.type
_entity.pdbx_description
1 polymer ?
#
loop_
_entity_poly.entity_id
_entity_poly.type
_entity_poly.pdbx_seq_one_letter_code
_entity_poly.pdbx_strand_id
1 'polypeptide(L)'
;MSKEFRSVKNTQSMLVNAGTLMNAEVRPEVEGEGESEDEADEKPAAPKPILGKGNNEYKYHGAISFMAKEFDDPFLYKRHPRPFIYPGQPYTRTTIYKFGCVPPRPVGTAIMAPPFV
;
A
#
# COMPACT_ATOMS: atom_id res chain seq x y z
N MET A 1 23.01 39.74 -14.98
CA MET A 1 21.76 39.81 -14.20
C MET A 1 20.73 38.86 -14.80
N SER A 2 20.24 37.89 -13.99
CA SER A 2 19.18 36.90 -14.27
C SER A 2 19.49 35.88 -15.40
N LYS A 3 19.17 34.58 -15.29
CA LYS A 3 17.92 33.99 -14.79
C LYS A 3 18.17 32.68 -14.05
N GLU A 4 17.52 32.57 -12.89
CA GLU A 4 17.35 31.36 -12.10
C GLU A 4 16.49 30.34 -12.86
N PHE A 5 16.96 29.12 -13.04
CA PHE A 5 16.11 28.00 -13.46
C PHE A 5 15.43 27.42 -12.22
N ARG A 6 14.18 27.85 -12.01
CA ARG A 6 13.30 27.35 -10.95
C ARG A 6 12.89 25.91 -11.22
N SER A 7 13.31 25.03 -10.31
CA SER A 7 12.56 23.90 -9.75
C SER A 7 11.21 23.59 -10.42
N VAL A 8 11.19 22.61 -11.31
CA VAL A 8 9.96 21.96 -11.78
C VAL A 8 9.51 20.99 -10.70
N LYS A 9 8.66 21.46 -9.76
CA LYS A 9 7.83 20.56 -8.93
C LYS A 9 6.60 20.23 -9.75
N ASN A 10 6.69 19.17 -10.55
CA ASN A 10 5.52 18.59 -11.21
C ASN A 10 5.46 17.11 -10.81
N THR A 11 4.86 16.85 -9.65
CA THR A 11 4.31 15.53 -9.32
C THR A 11 2.86 15.76 -8.93
N GLN A 12 2.02 15.90 -9.95
CA GLN A 12 0.60 15.63 -9.82
C GLN A 12 0.45 14.26 -9.17
N SER A 13 -0.04 14.23 -7.94
CA SER A 13 -0.51 13.00 -7.31
C SER A 13 -1.81 12.59 -8.00
N MET A 14 -1.70 11.84 -9.11
CA MET A 14 -2.83 11.20 -9.76
C MET A 14 -3.25 9.97 -8.94
N LEU A 15 -3.77 10.20 -7.73
CA LEU A 15 -4.66 9.25 -7.06
C LEU A 15 -6.01 9.35 -7.76
N VAL A 16 -6.10 8.70 -8.92
CA VAL A 16 -7.37 8.47 -9.61
C VAL A 16 -8.11 7.41 -8.81
N ASN A 17 -8.95 7.87 -7.90
CA ASN A 17 -10.01 7.06 -7.29
C ASN A 17 -10.98 6.63 -8.39
N ALA A 18 -10.77 5.42 -8.91
CA ALA A 18 -11.77 4.72 -9.71
C ALA A 18 -12.93 4.32 -8.79
N GLY A 19 -13.92 5.19 -8.63
CA GLY A 19 -15.15 4.80 -7.93
C GLY A 19 -15.98 5.91 -7.30
N THR A 20 -16.33 6.97 -8.04
CA THR A 20 -17.47 7.81 -7.66
C THR A 20 -18.21 8.31 -8.91
N LEU A 21 -18.90 7.39 -9.60
CA LEU A 21 -20.01 7.75 -10.46
C LEU A 21 -21.22 8.00 -9.56
N MET A 22 -21.48 9.23 -9.13
CA MET A 22 -22.82 9.65 -8.70
C MET A 22 -23.10 11.13 -9.05
N ASN A 23 -24.03 11.26 -10.00
CA ASN A 23 -25.06 12.30 -10.17
C ASN A 23 -24.61 13.77 -10.29
N ALA A 24 -24.37 14.18 -11.53
CA ALA A 24 -24.53 15.58 -11.93
C ALA A 24 -26.03 15.91 -12.02
N GLU A 25 -26.60 16.45 -10.95
CA GLU A 25 -27.89 17.17 -11.01
C GLU A 25 -27.60 18.67 -11.16
N VAL A 26 -27.91 19.21 -12.33
CA VAL A 26 -27.89 20.64 -12.65
C VAL A 26 -29.02 21.34 -11.89
N ARG A 27 -28.72 22.40 -11.13
CA ARG A 27 -29.74 23.30 -10.57
C ARG A 27 -29.31 24.78 -10.65
N PRO A 28 -30.29 25.71 -10.77
CA PRO A 28 -30.11 27.00 -11.40
C PRO A 28 -29.50 28.05 -10.46
N GLU A 29 -28.88 29.06 -11.07
CA GLU A 29 -28.31 30.25 -10.43
C GLU A 29 -29.38 31.00 -9.62
N VAL A 30 -29.11 31.21 -8.33
CA VAL A 30 -29.84 32.17 -7.48
C VAL A 30 -28.78 32.94 -6.71
N GLU A 31 -28.60 34.22 -7.07
CA GLU A 31 -27.78 35.17 -6.33
C GLU A 31 -28.48 35.55 -5.01
N GLY A 32 -27.79 35.36 -3.89
CA GLY A 32 -28.25 35.76 -2.56
C GLY A 32 -27.05 35.98 -1.65
N GLU A 33 -26.73 37.25 -1.40
CA GLU A 33 -25.75 37.70 -0.40
C GLU A 33 -26.31 37.49 1.02
N GLY A 34 -25.49 36.94 1.92
CA GLY A 34 -25.85 36.79 3.34
C GLY A 34 -24.76 36.07 4.13
N GLU A 35 -24.06 36.84 4.96
CA GLU A 35 -23.04 36.42 5.93
C GLU A 35 -23.56 35.34 6.91
N SER A 36 -22.77 34.26 7.10
CA SER A 36 -22.66 33.61 8.42
C SER A 36 -21.37 32.79 8.49
N GLU A 37 -20.74 32.96 9.65
CA GLU A 37 -19.45 32.44 10.07
C GLU A 37 -19.49 30.93 10.30
N ASP A 38 -18.29 30.33 10.33
CA ASP A 38 -17.99 28.92 10.63
C ASP A 38 -18.36 27.90 9.54
N GLU A 39 -17.59 27.93 8.44
CA GLU A 39 -17.25 26.71 7.70
C GLU A 39 -16.47 25.80 8.64
N ALA A 40 -17.20 25.06 9.49
CA ALA A 40 -16.67 23.92 10.20
C ALA A 40 -16.20 22.93 9.13
N ASP A 41 -14.90 22.92 8.84
CA ASP A 41 -14.23 21.88 8.06
C ASP A 41 -14.71 20.52 8.57
N GLU A 42 -15.71 19.94 7.89
CA GLU A 42 -16.23 18.62 8.21
C GLU A 42 -15.06 17.65 8.02
N LYS A 43 -14.41 17.30 9.14
CA LYS A 43 -13.33 16.32 9.12
C LYS A 43 -13.89 15.09 8.41
N PRO A 44 -13.23 14.63 7.33
CA PRO A 44 -13.74 13.50 6.57
C PRO A 44 -13.93 12.34 7.55
N ALA A 45 -15.16 11.83 7.61
CA ALA A 45 -15.51 10.73 8.48
C ALA A 45 -14.49 9.61 8.31
N ALA A 46 -14.02 9.05 9.44
CA ALA A 46 -13.06 7.96 9.40
C ALA A 46 -13.57 6.85 8.48
N PRO A 47 -12.71 6.28 7.61
CA PRO A 47 -13.13 5.24 6.69
C PRO A 47 -13.70 4.07 7.48
N LYS A 48 -14.83 3.53 7.02
CA LYS A 48 -15.46 2.36 7.64
C LYS A 48 -14.47 1.19 7.65
N PRO A 49 -14.46 0.39 8.74
CA PRO A 49 -13.53 -0.73 8.86
C PRO A 49 -13.79 -1.77 7.77
N ILE A 50 -12.71 -2.35 7.25
CA ILE A 50 -12.78 -3.37 6.20
C ILE A 50 -13.02 -4.72 6.88
N LEU A 51 -14.17 -5.32 6.58
CA LEU A 51 -14.56 -6.62 7.11
C LEU A 51 -14.03 -7.74 6.20
N GLY A 52 -13.30 -8.67 6.80
CA GLY A 52 -12.72 -9.84 6.17
C GLY A 52 -13.57 -11.10 6.28
N LYS A 53 -12.96 -12.24 5.89
CA LYS A 53 -13.63 -13.54 5.97
C LYS A 53 -14.05 -13.85 7.41
N GLY A 54 -15.29 -14.31 7.57
CA GLY A 54 -15.88 -14.59 8.89
C GLY A 54 -16.28 -13.35 9.67
N ASN A 55 -16.51 -12.22 9.00
CA ASN A 55 -16.89 -10.94 9.61
C ASN A 55 -15.84 -10.37 10.58
N ASN A 56 -14.58 -10.76 10.41
CA ASN A 56 -13.47 -10.26 11.21
C ASN A 56 -12.92 -8.97 10.61
N GLU A 57 -12.78 -7.94 11.43
CA GLU A 57 -12.18 -6.68 11.00
C GLU A 57 -10.68 -6.84 10.70
N TYR A 58 -10.24 -6.35 9.54
CA TYR A 58 -8.82 -6.26 9.23
C TYR A 58 -8.19 -5.10 9.98
N LYS A 59 -7.29 -5.44 10.91
CA LYS A 59 -6.52 -4.47 11.67
C LYS A 59 -5.35 -3.95 10.87
N TYR A 60 -4.92 -2.74 11.23
CA TYR A 60 -3.62 -2.22 10.78
C TYR A 60 -2.51 -3.20 11.17
N HIS A 61 -1.66 -3.57 10.21
CA HIS A 61 -0.62 -4.61 10.34
C HIS A 61 -1.14 -6.04 10.66
N GLY A 62 -2.40 -6.35 10.40
CA GLY A 62 -2.97 -7.68 10.65
C GLY A 62 -2.45 -8.80 9.72
N ALA A 63 -1.71 -8.45 8.67
CA ALA A 63 -1.19 -9.39 7.70
C ALA A 63 0.16 -8.94 7.14
N ILE A 64 0.90 -9.89 6.59
CA ILE A 64 2.15 -9.68 5.85
C ILE A 64 1.94 -10.21 4.44
N SER A 65 2.41 -9.47 3.44
CA SER A 65 2.38 -9.88 2.04
C SER A 65 3.77 -10.21 1.53
N PHE A 66 3.91 -11.35 0.87
CA PHE A 66 5.11 -11.72 0.13
C PHE A 66 4.80 -11.62 -1.35
N MET A 67 5.36 -10.62 -2.01
CA MET A 67 5.17 -10.39 -3.45
C MET A 67 6.43 -10.81 -4.20
N ALA A 68 6.36 -11.92 -4.92
CA ALA A 68 7.33 -12.21 -5.96
C ALA A 68 7.01 -11.30 -7.15
N LYS A 69 7.68 -10.15 -7.25
CA LYS A 69 7.61 -9.22 -8.39
C LYS A 69 9.00 -8.86 -8.92
N GLU A 70 9.08 -8.24 -10.08
CA GLU A 70 10.30 -7.58 -10.57
C GLU A 70 10.63 -6.37 -9.67
N PHE A 71 11.81 -5.79 -9.89
CA PHE A 71 12.19 -4.57 -9.18
C PHE A 71 11.21 -3.44 -9.49
N ASP A 72 10.93 -2.62 -8.48
CA ASP A 72 10.16 -1.40 -8.67
C ASP A 72 10.98 -0.41 -9.51
N ASP A 73 10.31 0.23 -10.46
CA ASP A 73 10.92 1.17 -11.42
C ASP A 73 12.20 0.65 -12.10
N PRO A 74 12.17 -0.53 -12.75
CA PRO A 74 13.38 -1.17 -13.30
C PRO A 74 13.98 -0.39 -14.47
N PHE A 75 13.23 0.57 -15.03
CA PHE A 75 13.67 1.45 -16.10
C PHE A 75 14.42 2.69 -15.59
N LEU A 76 14.17 3.12 -14.34
CA LEU A 76 14.83 4.27 -13.75
C LEU A 76 16.28 3.94 -13.37
N TYR A 77 16.51 2.73 -12.87
CA TYR A 77 17.81 2.30 -12.35
C TYR A 77 18.50 1.32 -13.30
N LYS A 78 19.63 1.75 -13.88
CA LYS A 78 20.41 0.96 -14.86
C LYS A 78 20.89 -0.41 -14.36
N ARG A 79 21.00 -0.59 -13.03
CA ARG A 79 21.48 -1.85 -12.42
C ARG A 79 20.36 -2.88 -12.23
N HIS A 80 19.09 -2.49 -12.34
CA HIS A 80 17.99 -3.44 -12.18
C HIS A 80 17.79 -4.24 -13.47
N PRO A 81 17.48 -5.55 -13.35
CA PRO A 81 17.10 -6.36 -14.50
C PRO A 81 15.82 -5.79 -15.09
N ARG A 82 15.85 -5.52 -16.39
CA ARG A 82 14.73 -4.94 -17.11
C ARG A 82 13.78 -6.04 -17.57
N PRO A 83 12.47 -5.92 -17.32
CA PRO A 83 11.48 -6.89 -17.77
C PRO A 83 11.15 -6.67 -19.27
N PHE A 84 12.14 -6.84 -20.14
CA PHE A 84 11.88 -6.83 -21.58
C PHE A 84 11.36 -8.20 -22.03
N ILE A 85 10.24 -8.19 -22.75
CA ILE A 85 9.68 -9.36 -23.42
C ILE A 85 9.66 -9.03 -24.90
N TYR A 86 10.29 -9.87 -25.71
CA TYR A 86 10.31 -9.71 -27.16
C TYR A 86 9.21 -10.56 -27.83
N PRO A 87 8.70 -10.15 -29.01
CA PRO A 87 7.74 -10.95 -29.75
C PRO A 87 8.25 -12.38 -30.00
N GLY A 88 7.40 -13.38 -29.74
CA GLY A 88 7.74 -14.79 -29.88
C GLY A 88 8.52 -15.39 -28.70
N GLN A 89 8.95 -14.59 -27.71
CA GLN A 89 9.54 -15.11 -26.48
C GLN A 89 8.47 -15.36 -25.41
N PRO A 90 8.40 -16.57 -24.83
CA PRO A 90 7.51 -16.83 -23.71
C PRO A 90 8.05 -16.19 -22.44
N TYR A 91 7.22 -15.39 -21.77
CA TYR A 91 7.48 -14.96 -20.40
C TYR A 91 7.08 -16.09 -19.44
N THR A 92 8.01 -16.50 -18.57
CA THR A 92 7.76 -17.56 -17.59
C THR A 92 8.21 -17.12 -16.20
N ARG A 93 7.39 -17.42 -15.20
CA ARG A 93 7.65 -17.13 -13.80
C ARG A 93 7.03 -18.22 -12.94
N THR A 94 7.74 -18.66 -11.90
CA THR A 94 7.26 -19.65 -10.96
C THR A 94 7.53 -19.19 -9.54
N THR A 95 6.47 -19.18 -8.72
CA THR A 95 6.55 -18.83 -7.30
C THR A 95 6.06 -20.04 -6.51
N ILE A 96 6.87 -20.52 -5.56
CA ILE A 96 6.56 -21.70 -4.75
C ILE A 96 6.46 -21.26 -3.29
N TYR A 97 5.29 -21.49 -2.67
CA TYR A 97 5.07 -21.29 -1.24
C TYR A 97 5.10 -22.65 -0.54
N LYS A 98 6.13 -22.89 0.27
CA LYS A 98 6.28 -24.13 1.04
C LYS A 98 6.07 -23.85 2.52
N PHE A 99 5.08 -24.50 3.11
CA PHE A 99 4.79 -24.43 4.54
C PHE A 99 5.34 -25.68 5.23
N GLY A 100 5.83 -25.51 6.45
CA GLY A 100 6.34 -26.59 7.27
C GLY A 100 6.22 -26.24 8.75
N CYS A 101 6.23 -27.26 9.59
CA CYS A 101 6.21 -27.09 11.04
C CYS A 101 7.65 -27.04 11.54
N VAL A 102 8.00 -26.02 12.31
CA VAL A 102 9.27 -25.99 13.05
C VAL A 102 9.07 -26.79 14.34
N PRO A 103 9.86 -27.85 14.61
CA PRO A 103 9.74 -28.57 15.86
C PRO A 103 10.05 -27.64 17.03
N PRO A 104 9.38 -27.81 18.18
CA PRO A 104 9.68 -27.02 19.37
C PRO A 104 11.16 -27.19 19.72
N ARG A 105 11.82 -26.08 20.08
CA ARG A 105 13.20 -26.16 20.59
C ARG A 105 13.19 -27.02 21.86
N PRO A 106 14.13 -27.97 22.02
CA PRO A 106 14.28 -28.66 23.29
C PRO A 106 14.58 -27.58 24.35
N VAL A 107 13.68 -27.43 25.32
CA VAL A 107 13.96 -26.67 26.53
C VAL A 107 15.13 -27.37 27.17
N GLY A 108 16.23 -26.65 27.37
CA GLY A 108 17.52 -27.23 27.75
C GLY A 108 17.36 -28.29 28.83
N THR A 109 18.03 -29.43 28.63
CA THR A 109 18.33 -30.35 29.72
C THR A 109 18.87 -29.49 30.85
N ALA A 110 18.09 -29.41 31.94
CA ALA A 110 18.57 -28.88 33.19
C ALA A 110 19.98 -29.44 33.39
N ILE A 111 20.91 -28.53 33.65
CA ILE A 111 22.25 -28.82 34.12
C ILE A 111 22.05 -29.77 35.30
N MET A 112 22.13 -31.07 35.07
CA MET A 112 22.22 -32.06 36.13
C MET A 112 23.61 -31.86 36.70
N ALA A 113 23.72 -30.96 37.68
CA ALA A 113 24.90 -30.89 38.51
C ALA A 113 25.09 -32.30 39.10
N PRO A 114 26.26 -32.94 38.95
CA PRO A 114 26.51 -34.21 39.60
C PRO A 114 26.38 -34.01 41.12
N PRO A 115 25.84 -34.99 41.87
CA PRO A 115 25.81 -34.90 43.32
C PRO A 115 27.25 -34.81 43.82
N PHE A 116 27.56 -33.73 44.53
CA PHE A 116 28.84 -33.59 45.22
C PHE A 116 29.02 -34.79 46.16
N VAL A 117 30.18 -35.44 46.04
CA VAL A 117 30.69 -36.48 46.95
C VAL A 117 31.43 -35.80 48.09
#